data_AF-B0JZW7-F1
#
_entry.id   AF-B0JZW7-F1
#
_cell.length_a   1.000
_cell.length_b   1.000
_cell.length_c   1.000
_cell.angle_alpha   90.00
_cell.angle_beta   90.00
_cell.angle_gamma   90.00
#
_symmetry.space_group_name_H-M   'P 1'
#
loop_
_entity.id
_entity.type
_entity.pdbx_description
1 polymer ?
#
loop_
_entity_poly.entity_id
_entity_poly.type
_entity_poly.pdbx_seq_one_letter_code
_entity_poly.pdbx_strand_id
1 'polypeptide(L)'
;MEVLDAIVDEVALEGLDGITIPALWLRLQARVPPFPLLLDEATKEFIWQSLAVHPELEFYELPVERQPLVLSNRYEGIDCDPVVLKAKGGPCSEDIYPIHIISENKDGIQGSCQFFEERILVTDQLRMHTFTCEQVFERWGEKLLIVGSQALRLRALIGWEGDPTVLLPDCSYCILEKLGRSRWQGELQRDLQGSFKVDAGKIHYLRRALDRNGLITMQSHIIKLSNGTQQHSLLLLLKRFHIDRRNKYDMLSEKVSALLSECENQIETLINLREELGVHERIFKRL
;
A
#
# COMPACT_ATOMS: atom_id res chain seq x y z
N MET A 1 17.71 5.88 -1.81
CA MET A 1 17.54 4.52 -1.26
C MET A 1 18.29 3.60 -2.19
N GLU A 2 19.21 2.80 -1.67
CA GLU A 2 19.97 1.86 -2.49
C GLU A 2 19.05 0.75 -3.02
N VAL A 3 19.51 0.04 -4.05
CA VAL A 3 18.71 -1.01 -4.70
C VAL A 3 18.32 -2.11 -3.71
N LEU A 4 19.26 -2.52 -2.85
CA LEU A 4 19.03 -3.57 -1.86
C LEU A 4 18.03 -3.13 -0.79
N ASP A 5 18.18 -1.90 -0.26
CA ASP A 5 17.22 -1.30 0.68
C ASP A 5 15.82 -1.29 0.08
N ALA A 6 15.69 -0.94 -1.20
CA ALA A 6 14.41 -0.93 -1.89
C ALA A 6 13.76 -2.32 -1.88
N ILE A 7 14.51 -3.38 -2.17
CA ILE A 7 13.99 -4.75 -2.19
C ILE A 7 13.58 -5.19 -0.79
N VAL A 8 14.44 -5.00 0.21
CA VAL A 8 14.17 -5.37 1.61
C VAL A 8 12.96 -4.60 2.14
N ASP A 9 12.82 -3.33 1.78
CA ASP A 9 11.68 -2.50 2.11
C ASP A 9 10.38 -3.04 1.49
N GLU A 10 10.37 -3.53 0.24
CA GLU A 10 9.18 -4.18 -0.34
C GLU A 10 8.78 -5.46 0.41
N VAL A 11 9.77 -6.27 0.82
CA VAL A 11 9.54 -7.48 1.62
C VAL A 11 8.95 -7.10 2.99
N ALA A 12 9.52 -6.09 3.65
CA ALA A 12 9.08 -5.64 4.96
C ALA A 12 7.66 -5.05 4.94
N LEU A 13 7.26 -4.37 3.86
CA LEU A 13 5.93 -3.78 3.69
C LEU A 13 4.80 -4.82 3.58
N GLU A 14 5.10 -6.07 3.21
CA GLU A 14 4.10 -7.14 3.23
C GLU A 14 3.80 -7.66 4.64
N GLY A 15 4.50 -7.18 5.67
CA GLY A 15 4.17 -7.45 7.06
C GLY A 15 4.45 -8.90 7.47
N LEU A 16 3.79 -9.36 8.53
CA LEU A 16 4.04 -10.69 9.10
C LEU A 16 3.61 -11.86 8.18
N ASP A 17 2.63 -11.64 7.30
CA ASP A 17 2.26 -12.61 6.26
C ASP A 17 3.37 -12.84 5.22
N GLY A 18 4.33 -11.93 5.10
CA GLY A 18 5.40 -12.01 4.12
C GLY A 18 4.94 -11.95 2.66
N ILE A 19 5.92 -12.02 1.77
CA ILE A 19 5.75 -11.90 0.32
C ILE A 19 6.19 -13.19 -0.38
N THR A 20 5.48 -13.60 -1.44
CA THR A 20 5.97 -14.66 -2.34
C THR A 20 6.93 -14.09 -3.38
N ILE A 21 7.78 -14.93 -3.97
CA ILE A 21 8.74 -14.49 -4.99
C ILE A 21 8.04 -13.80 -6.18
N PRO A 22 6.96 -14.36 -6.79
CA PRO A 22 6.25 -13.68 -7.88
C PRO A 22 5.62 -12.35 -7.46
N ALA A 23 5.06 -12.28 -6.25
CA ALA A 23 4.48 -11.06 -5.71
C ALA A 23 5.54 -9.95 -5.55
N LEU A 24 6.78 -10.29 -5.15
CA LEU A 24 7.88 -9.34 -5.06
C LEU A 24 8.19 -8.68 -6.40
N TRP A 25 8.21 -9.45 -7.48
CA TRP A 25 8.45 -8.91 -8.83
C TRP A 25 7.38 -7.90 -9.23
N LEU A 26 6.11 -8.21 -8.96
CA LEU A 26 5.00 -7.28 -9.23
C LEU A 26 5.13 -5.99 -8.41
N ARG A 27 5.50 -6.09 -7.13
CA ARG A 27 5.69 -4.92 -6.26
C ARG A 27 6.85 -4.04 -6.71
N LEU A 28 7.97 -4.63 -7.08
CA LEU A 28 9.14 -3.90 -7.59
C LEU A 28 8.82 -3.19 -8.92
N GLN A 29 8.09 -3.83 -9.83
CA GLN A 29 7.64 -3.21 -11.08
C GLN A 29 6.68 -2.03 -10.85
N ALA A 30 5.80 -2.14 -9.86
CA ALA A 30 4.79 -1.12 -9.55
C ALA A 30 5.27 -0.03 -8.56
N ARG A 31 6.57 -0.02 -8.21
CA ARG A 31 7.13 0.91 -7.24
C ARG A 31 7.15 2.36 -7.75
N VAL A 32 6.96 3.33 -6.85
CA VAL A 32 7.10 4.76 -7.11
C VAL A 32 8.05 5.41 -6.09
N PRO A 33 9.23 5.93 -6.47
CA PRO A 33 9.78 6.03 -7.83
C PRO A 33 10.09 4.65 -8.45
N PRO A 34 10.20 4.58 -9.78
CA PRO A 34 10.47 3.33 -10.49
C PRO A 34 11.72 2.64 -9.95
N PHE A 35 11.66 1.32 -9.85
CA PHE A 35 12.82 0.50 -9.48
C PHE A 35 13.92 0.65 -10.56
N PRO A 36 15.18 0.89 -10.18
CA PRO A 36 16.21 1.31 -11.12
C PRO A 36 16.72 0.18 -12.04
N LEU A 37 16.46 -1.09 -11.71
CA LEU A 37 16.91 -2.23 -12.51
C LEU A 37 15.75 -2.85 -13.29
N LEU A 38 16.08 -3.41 -14.46
CA LEU A 38 15.15 -4.24 -15.22
C LEU A 38 15.06 -5.61 -14.53
N LEU A 39 13.85 -6.14 -14.39
CA LEU A 39 13.64 -7.48 -13.80
C LEU A 39 13.77 -8.58 -14.85
N ASP A 40 14.93 -8.68 -15.48
CA ASP A 40 15.31 -9.84 -16.29
C ASP A 40 15.76 -11.00 -15.38
N GLU A 41 15.90 -12.20 -15.96
CA GLU A 41 16.21 -13.41 -15.18
C GLU A 41 17.54 -13.30 -14.40
N ALA A 42 18.55 -12.65 -14.98
CA ALA A 42 19.82 -12.40 -14.30
C ALA A 42 19.66 -11.48 -13.09
N THR A 43 18.87 -10.41 -13.21
CA THR A 43 18.59 -9.51 -12.08
C THR A 43 17.75 -10.20 -11.01
N LYS A 44 16.74 -10.99 -11.39
CA LYS A 44 15.93 -11.77 -10.43
C LYS A 44 16.79 -12.73 -9.63
N GLU A 45 17.71 -13.44 -10.30
CA GLU A 45 18.66 -14.33 -9.65
C GLU A 45 19.58 -13.59 -8.68
N PHE A 46 20.12 -12.43 -9.09
CA PHE A 46 20.94 -11.59 -8.22
C PHE A 46 20.16 -11.09 -6.98
N ILE A 47 18.91 -10.67 -7.17
CA ILE A 47 18.02 -10.26 -6.08
C ILE A 47 17.77 -11.44 -5.13
N TRP A 48 17.44 -12.61 -5.67
CA TRP A 48 17.22 -13.82 -4.90
C TRP A 48 18.45 -14.17 -4.04
N GLN A 49 19.64 -14.22 -4.64
CA GLN A 49 20.89 -14.50 -3.92
C GLN A 49 21.14 -13.50 -2.78
N SER A 50 20.85 -12.23 -3.03
CA SER A 50 20.96 -11.16 -2.02
C SER A 50 19.96 -11.34 -0.87
N LEU A 51 18.73 -11.76 -1.17
CA LEU A 51 17.70 -12.02 -0.17
C LEU A 51 18.01 -13.27 0.67
N ALA A 52 18.49 -14.34 0.03
CA ALA A 52 18.80 -15.61 0.70
C ALA A 52 19.86 -15.44 1.82
N VAL A 53 20.86 -14.59 1.58
CA VAL A 53 21.93 -14.31 2.55
C VAL A 53 21.60 -13.20 3.56
N HIS A 54 20.50 -12.48 3.38
CA HIS A 54 20.18 -11.34 4.24
C HIS A 54 19.81 -11.82 5.66
N PRO A 55 20.52 -11.38 6.72
CA PRO A 55 20.40 -11.95 8.07
C PRO A 55 19.03 -11.68 8.71
N GLU A 56 18.42 -10.55 8.41
CA GLU A 56 17.12 -10.14 8.97
C GLU A 56 15.90 -10.64 8.17
N LEU A 57 16.12 -11.45 7.14
CA LEU A 57 15.05 -12.10 6.39
C LEU A 57 14.94 -13.56 6.79
N GLU A 58 13.71 -14.02 6.92
CA GLU A 58 13.38 -15.40 7.21
C GLU A 58 12.46 -15.95 6.11
N PHE A 59 12.58 -17.25 5.87
CA PHE A 59 11.85 -17.95 4.84
C PHE A 59 10.93 -18.98 5.47
N TYR A 60 9.68 -18.95 5.07
CA TYR A 60 8.64 -19.83 5.61
C TYR A 60 7.92 -20.56 4.49
N GLU A 61 7.61 -21.83 4.70
CA GLU A 61 6.74 -22.63 3.86
C GLU A 61 5.32 -22.63 4.42
N LEU A 62 4.34 -22.22 3.62
CA LEU A 62 2.93 -22.27 3.97
C LEU A 62 2.33 -23.67 3.80
N PRO A 63 1.32 -24.04 4.60
CA PRO A 63 0.59 -25.30 4.44
C PRO A 63 -0.19 -25.35 3.11
N VAL A 64 -0.67 -24.20 2.62
CA VAL A 64 -1.47 -24.06 1.40
C VAL A 64 -0.85 -22.97 0.52
N GLU A 65 -0.86 -23.19 -0.80
CA GLU A 65 -0.41 -22.19 -1.78
C GLU A 65 -1.23 -20.91 -1.66
N ARG A 66 -0.54 -19.77 -1.61
CA ARG A 66 -1.20 -18.46 -1.62
C ARG A 66 -1.70 -18.16 -3.03
N GLN A 67 -2.89 -17.57 -3.12
CA GLN A 67 -3.39 -17.06 -4.40
C GLN A 67 -2.46 -15.96 -4.94
N PRO A 68 -2.16 -15.94 -6.25
CA PRO A 68 -1.27 -14.94 -6.85
C PRO A 68 -1.73 -13.50 -6.58
N LEU A 69 -0.78 -12.62 -6.26
CA LEU A 69 -1.05 -11.20 -6.02
C LEU A 69 -1.53 -10.53 -7.31
N VAL A 70 -2.71 -9.90 -7.26
CA VAL A 70 -3.21 -9.03 -8.33
C VAL A 70 -3.19 -7.59 -7.86
N LEU A 71 -2.33 -6.78 -8.48
CA LEU A 71 -2.29 -5.34 -8.21
C LEU A 71 -3.48 -4.67 -8.86
N SER A 72 -4.33 -4.03 -8.05
CA SER A 72 -5.44 -3.21 -8.55
C SER A 72 -5.15 -1.74 -8.30
N ASN A 73 -5.11 -0.94 -9.37
CA ASN A 73 -5.02 0.50 -9.25
C ASN A 73 -6.44 1.08 -9.18
N ARG A 74 -6.82 1.65 -8.04
CA ARG A 74 -8.17 2.22 -7.85
C ARG A 74 -8.43 3.44 -8.71
N TYR A 75 -7.39 4.05 -9.27
CA TYR A 75 -7.46 5.29 -10.05
C TYR A 75 -7.28 5.06 -11.56
N GLU A 76 -7.09 3.81 -12.00
CA GLU A 76 -6.89 3.49 -13.40
C GLU A 76 -8.20 3.59 -14.21
N GLY A 77 -8.15 4.25 -15.37
CA GLY A 77 -9.32 4.42 -16.24
C GLY A 77 -10.39 5.38 -15.71
N ILE A 78 -10.07 6.22 -14.71
CA ILE A 78 -11.00 7.20 -14.15
C ILE A 78 -10.74 8.58 -14.78
N ASP A 79 -11.60 9.00 -15.72
CA ASP A 79 -11.69 10.40 -16.22
C ASP A 79 -12.29 11.38 -15.18
N CYS A 80 -12.84 10.82 -14.08
CA CYS A 80 -13.38 11.59 -12.98
C CYS A 80 -12.27 12.08 -12.04
N ASP A 81 -12.60 13.16 -11.35
CA ASP A 81 -11.93 13.64 -10.15
C ASP A 81 -11.40 12.48 -9.27
N PRO A 82 -10.09 12.39 -8.98
CA PRO A 82 -9.51 11.27 -8.23
C PRO A 82 -10.03 11.21 -6.79
N VAL A 83 -10.75 12.23 -6.30
CA VAL A 83 -11.49 12.19 -5.02
C VAL A 83 -12.77 11.34 -5.14
N VAL A 84 -13.24 11.06 -6.35
CA VAL A 84 -14.55 10.44 -6.61
C VAL A 84 -14.40 9.08 -7.31
N LEU A 85 -14.41 7.99 -6.54
CA LEU A 85 -14.35 6.63 -7.08
C LEU A 85 -15.75 6.06 -7.34
N LYS A 86 -15.90 5.31 -8.43
CA LYS A 86 -17.08 4.44 -8.61
C LYS A 86 -16.91 3.20 -7.73
N ALA A 87 -17.97 2.81 -7.02
CA ALA A 87 -17.97 1.56 -6.28
C ALA A 87 -17.73 0.38 -7.24
N LYS A 88 -16.81 -0.53 -6.88
CA LYS A 88 -16.57 -1.76 -7.65
C LYS A 88 -17.87 -2.57 -7.70
N GLY A 89 -18.35 -2.88 -8.91
CA GLY A 89 -19.59 -3.61 -9.17
C GLY A 89 -19.41 -5.11 -9.43
N GLY A 90 -18.34 -5.72 -8.90
CA GLY A 90 -18.05 -7.15 -9.07
C GLY A 90 -17.91 -7.86 -7.73
N PRO A 91 -18.01 -9.21 -7.70
CA PRO A 91 -17.70 -9.99 -6.50
C PRO A 91 -16.31 -9.60 -6.01
N CYS A 92 -16.22 -9.27 -4.72
CA CYS A 92 -14.93 -8.99 -4.10
C CYS A 92 -14.08 -10.26 -4.26
N SER A 93 -12.98 -10.17 -5.01
CA SER A 93 -12.00 -11.26 -5.03
C SER A 93 -11.62 -11.56 -3.58
N GLU A 94 -11.49 -12.84 -3.24
CA GLU A 94 -11.08 -13.24 -1.89
C GLU A 94 -9.82 -12.47 -1.48
N ASP A 95 -9.83 -11.91 -0.26
CA ASP A 95 -8.68 -11.17 0.24
C ASP A 95 -7.57 -12.18 0.50
N ILE A 96 -6.50 -12.14 -0.32
CA ILE A 96 -5.32 -13.00 -0.18
C ILE A 96 -4.57 -12.77 1.14
N TYR A 97 -4.96 -11.71 1.87
CA TYR A 97 -4.42 -11.29 3.15
C TYR A 97 -5.54 -11.13 4.19
N PRO A 98 -6.19 -12.23 4.60
CA PRO A 98 -7.22 -12.16 5.62
C PRO A 98 -6.62 -11.71 6.95
N ILE A 99 -7.36 -10.88 7.68
CA ILE A 99 -6.89 -10.28 8.91
C ILE A 99 -6.99 -11.31 10.05
N HIS A 100 -5.83 -11.69 10.58
CA HIS A 100 -5.70 -12.58 11.73
C HIS A 100 -4.63 -12.02 12.67
N ILE A 101 -5.08 -11.23 13.65
CA ILE A 101 -4.20 -10.48 14.55
C ILE A 101 -3.58 -11.43 15.56
N ILE A 102 -2.27 -11.52 15.56
CA ILE A 102 -1.53 -12.25 16.60
C ILE A 102 -1.49 -11.36 17.84
N SER A 103 -2.17 -11.82 18.90
CA SER A 103 -2.23 -11.13 20.20
C SER A 103 -1.40 -11.92 21.22
N GLU A 104 -0.72 -11.22 22.12
CA GLU A 104 -0.04 -11.82 23.29
C GLU A 104 1.03 -12.88 22.95
N ASN A 105 1.78 -12.69 21.85
CA ASN A 105 2.91 -13.55 21.55
C ASN A 105 4.03 -13.37 22.59
N LYS A 106 4.50 -14.48 23.17
CA LYS A 106 5.61 -14.51 24.16
C LYS A 106 6.91 -13.94 23.61
N ASP A 107 7.10 -14.00 22.30
CA ASP A 107 8.29 -13.52 21.60
C ASP A 107 8.18 -12.03 21.21
N GLY A 108 7.07 -11.36 21.56
CA GLY A 108 6.85 -9.94 21.26
C GLY A 108 6.59 -9.64 19.78
N ILE A 109 6.28 -10.67 18.97
CA ILE A 109 5.99 -10.51 17.54
C ILE A 109 4.60 -9.90 17.38
N GLN A 110 4.52 -8.80 16.62
CA GLN A 110 3.27 -8.12 16.28
C GLN A 110 3.01 -8.23 14.78
N GLY A 111 1.74 -8.42 14.41
CA GLY A 111 1.31 -8.41 13.02
C GLY A 111 0.09 -9.29 12.76
N SER A 112 -0.34 -9.28 11.49
CA SER A 112 -1.42 -10.14 11.02
C SER A 112 -0.86 -11.29 10.19
N CYS A 113 -1.19 -12.53 10.59
CA CYS A 113 -0.90 -13.70 9.77
C CYS A 113 -1.85 -14.87 10.09
N GLN A 114 -2.50 -15.41 9.06
CA GLN A 114 -3.46 -16.52 9.22
C GLN A 114 -2.76 -17.83 9.61
N PHE A 115 -1.63 -18.15 8.98
CA PHE A 115 -0.92 -19.41 9.13
C PHE A 115 0.32 -19.27 10.02
N PHE A 116 0.26 -18.38 11.03
CA PHE A 116 1.42 -18.07 11.85
C PHE A 116 1.99 -19.28 12.59
N GLU A 117 1.11 -20.15 13.13
CA GLU A 117 1.51 -21.37 13.84
C GLU A 117 1.76 -22.56 12.92
N GLU A 118 1.17 -22.56 11.72
CA GLU A 118 1.19 -23.68 10.78
C GLU A 118 2.36 -23.63 9.79
N ARG A 119 2.95 -22.44 9.59
CA ARG A 119 4.08 -22.23 8.67
C ARG A 119 5.37 -22.84 9.20
N ILE A 120 6.19 -23.39 8.31
CA ILE A 120 7.45 -24.06 8.65
C ILE A 120 8.62 -23.15 8.29
N LEU A 121 9.53 -22.91 9.24
CA LEU A 121 10.75 -22.15 8.98
C LEU A 121 11.71 -22.99 8.11
N VAL A 122 12.05 -22.49 6.93
CA VAL A 122 12.94 -23.17 5.96
C VAL A 122 14.23 -22.36 5.67
N THR A 123 14.47 -21.29 6.43
CA THR A 123 15.63 -20.40 6.27
C THR A 123 16.96 -21.15 6.26
N ASP A 124 17.19 -22.05 7.21
CA ASP A 124 18.46 -22.78 7.30
C ASP A 124 18.66 -23.71 6.11
N GLN A 125 17.58 -24.38 5.67
CA GLN A 125 17.61 -25.27 4.50
C GLN A 125 17.99 -24.51 3.23
N LEU A 126 17.44 -23.30 3.05
CA LEU A 126 17.72 -22.43 1.91
C LEU A 126 19.11 -21.78 1.96
N ARG A 127 19.66 -21.51 3.14
CA ARG A 127 21.00 -20.95 3.28
C ARG A 127 22.10 -22.01 3.16
N MET A 128 21.83 -23.25 3.58
CA MET A 128 22.78 -24.36 3.47
C MET A 128 22.98 -24.83 2.02
N HIS A 129 21.94 -24.73 1.19
CA HIS A 129 21.99 -25.12 -0.20
C HIS A 129 21.83 -23.87 -1.04
N THR A 130 22.84 -23.49 -1.82
CA THR A 130 22.76 -22.37 -2.77
C THR A 130 21.82 -22.73 -3.93
N PHE A 131 20.52 -22.61 -3.69
CA PHE A 131 19.48 -22.80 -4.71
C PHE A 131 19.37 -21.55 -5.58
N THR A 132 19.14 -21.75 -6.88
CA THR A 132 18.76 -20.67 -7.79
C THR A 132 17.30 -20.27 -7.58
N CYS A 133 16.91 -19.07 -8.03
CA CYS A 133 15.54 -18.59 -7.95
C CYS A 133 14.55 -19.55 -8.64
N GLU A 134 14.95 -20.15 -9.77
CA GLU A 134 14.15 -21.12 -10.52
C GLU A 134 13.94 -22.42 -9.73
N GLN A 135 15.01 -22.99 -9.17
CA GLN A 135 14.92 -24.22 -8.36
C GLN A 135 14.05 -24.06 -7.12
N VAL A 136 14.09 -22.87 -6.51
CA VAL A 136 13.26 -22.53 -5.35
C VAL A 136 11.79 -22.46 -5.76
N PHE A 137 11.51 -21.83 -6.89
CA PHE A 137 10.15 -21.74 -7.40
C PHE A 137 9.60 -23.11 -7.82
N GLU A 138 10.39 -23.97 -8.46
CA GLU A 138 9.98 -25.34 -8.80
C GLU A 138 9.65 -26.19 -7.56
N ARG A 139 10.37 -25.96 -6.46
CA ARG A 139 10.23 -26.77 -5.25
C ARG A 139 9.12 -26.31 -4.32
N TRP A 140 8.99 -25.00 -4.10
CA TRP A 140 8.04 -24.44 -3.14
C TRP A 140 6.92 -23.61 -3.78
N GLY A 141 7.09 -23.12 -5.02
CA GLY A 141 6.10 -22.32 -5.72
C GLY A 141 5.61 -21.12 -4.88
N GLU A 142 4.29 -20.93 -4.84
CA GLU A 142 3.61 -19.88 -4.07
C GLU A 142 3.45 -20.21 -2.57
N LYS A 143 4.04 -21.31 -2.09
CA LYS A 143 4.09 -21.62 -0.65
C LYS A 143 5.24 -20.93 0.07
N LEU A 144 6.30 -20.56 -0.67
CA LEU A 144 7.45 -19.91 -0.06
C LEU A 144 7.16 -18.43 0.20
N LEU A 145 7.34 -18.02 1.45
CA LEU A 145 7.22 -16.65 1.91
C LEU A 145 8.56 -16.13 2.40
N ILE A 146 8.82 -14.88 2.09
CA ILE A 146 9.92 -14.09 2.64
C ILE A 146 9.31 -13.12 3.65
N VAL A 147 9.79 -13.18 4.89
CA VAL A 147 9.31 -12.33 5.99
C VAL A 147 10.50 -11.55 6.56
N GLY A 148 10.34 -10.23 6.70
CA GLY A 148 11.33 -9.40 7.38
C GLY A 148 11.21 -9.47 8.91
N SER A 149 12.33 -9.27 9.59
CA SER A 149 12.38 -9.12 11.05
C SER A 149 11.34 -8.10 11.56
N GLN A 150 10.92 -8.22 12.83
CA GLN A 150 10.00 -7.25 13.44
C GLN A 150 10.54 -5.81 13.34
N ALA A 151 11.86 -5.64 13.49
CA ALA A 151 12.52 -4.34 13.37
C ALA A 151 12.47 -3.79 11.93
N LEU A 152 12.73 -4.62 10.92
CA LEU A 152 12.62 -4.21 9.51
C LEU A 152 11.19 -3.82 9.14
N ARG A 153 10.20 -4.63 9.55
CA ARG A 153 8.78 -4.34 9.29
C ARG A 153 8.37 -3.03 9.94
N LEU A 154 8.67 -2.84 11.23
CA LEU A 154 8.36 -1.58 11.91
C LEU A 154 9.05 -0.39 11.22
N ARG A 155 10.34 -0.51 10.88
CA ARG A 155 11.10 0.53 10.18
C ARG A 155 10.46 0.89 8.83
N ALA A 156 10.03 -0.10 8.06
CA ALA A 156 9.35 0.11 6.79
C ALA A 156 8.02 0.87 6.98
N LEU A 157 7.25 0.57 8.03
CA LEU A 157 5.96 1.21 8.28
C LEU A 157 6.07 2.65 8.79
N ILE A 158 6.99 2.92 9.73
CA ILE A 158 7.15 4.26 10.33
C ILE A 158 7.98 5.20 9.45
N GLY A 159 8.82 4.66 8.56
CA GLY A 159 9.75 5.41 7.74
C GLY A 159 11.02 5.85 8.47
N TRP A 160 11.88 6.60 7.80
CA TRP A 160 13.16 7.03 8.38
C TRP A 160 13.01 8.08 9.49
N GLU A 161 11.99 8.92 9.38
CA GLU A 161 11.68 9.99 10.36
C GLU A 161 10.89 9.48 11.57
N GLY A 162 10.40 8.24 11.52
CA GLY A 162 9.58 7.66 12.58
C GLY A 162 10.39 7.21 13.79
N ASP A 163 9.78 7.25 14.97
CA ASP A 163 10.37 6.76 16.21
C ASP A 163 10.38 5.22 16.25
N PRO A 164 11.56 4.56 16.23
CA PRO A 164 11.66 3.10 16.26
C PRO A 164 11.26 2.49 17.61
N THR A 165 11.10 3.30 18.66
CA THR A 165 10.69 2.86 20.00
C THR A 165 9.19 2.98 20.25
N VAL A 166 8.42 3.38 19.23
CA VAL A 166 6.97 3.54 19.34
C VAL A 166 6.29 2.20 19.69
N LEU A 167 5.54 2.21 20.77
CA LEU A 167 4.73 1.07 21.19
C LEU A 167 3.30 1.26 20.68
N LEU A 168 2.88 0.38 19.78
CA LEU A 168 1.55 0.40 19.18
C LEU A 168 0.74 -0.80 19.69
N PRO A 169 -0.57 -0.61 19.94
CA PRO A 169 -1.47 -1.74 20.14
C PRO A 169 -1.47 -2.67 18.92
N ASP A 170 -1.60 -3.98 19.13
CA ASP A 170 -1.52 -4.99 18.06
C ASP A 170 -2.48 -4.71 16.89
N CYS A 171 -3.72 -4.30 17.19
CA CYS A 171 -4.70 -3.90 16.18
C CYS A 171 -4.26 -2.68 15.37
N SER A 172 -3.67 -1.66 16.03
CA SER A 172 -3.16 -0.46 15.35
C SER A 172 -1.95 -0.79 14.48
N TYR A 173 -1.06 -1.68 14.95
CA TYR A 173 0.07 -2.17 14.16
C TYR A 173 -0.39 -2.95 12.92
N CYS A 174 -1.39 -3.82 13.05
CA CYS A 174 -1.96 -4.53 11.91
C CYS A 174 -2.62 -3.58 10.89
N ILE A 175 -3.23 -2.47 11.35
CA ILE A 175 -3.72 -1.43 10.43
C ILE A 175 -2.56 -0.80 9.66
N LEU A 176 -1.42 -0.54 10.31
CA LEU A 176 -0.23 -0.06 9.60
C LEU A 176 0.27 -1.09 8.59
N GLU A 177 0.33 -2.38 8.92
CA GLU A 177 0.72 -3.42 7.95
C GLU A 177 -0.21 -3.43 6.73
N LYS A 178 -1.53 -3.34 6.93
CA LYS A 178 -2.49 -3.25 5.81
C LYS A 178 -2.26 -1.97 4.98
N LEU A 179 -2.00 -0.83 5.63
CA LEU A 179 -1.66 0.41 4.93
C LEU A 179 -0.32 0.32 4.17
N GLY A 180 0.67 -0.37 4.75
CA GLY A 180 1.97 -0.64 4.14
C GLY A 180 1.84 -1.46 2.86
N ARG A 181 1.03 -2.53 2.90
CA ARG A 181 0.70 -3.35 1.71
C ARG A 181 0.06 -2.53 0.60
N SER A 182 -0.74 -1.52 0.94
CA SER A 182 -1.45 -0.69 -0.03
C SER A 182 -0.64 0.52 -0.53
N ARG A 183 0.55 0.79 0.03
CA ARG A 183 1.52 1.79 -0.45
C ARG A 183 0.83 3.13 -0.81
N TRP A 184 1.00 3.60 -2.05
CA TRP A 184 0.40 4.85 -2.57
C TRP A 184 -1.09 4.77 -2.89
N GLN A 185 -1.68 3.57 -2.89
CA GLN A 185 -3.13 3.44 -3.03
C GLN A 185 -3.84 3.80 -1.73
N GLY A 186 -3.24 3.47 -0.58
CA GLY A 186 -3.84 3.65 0.75
C GLY A 186 -5.05 2.76 0.99
N GLU A 187 -5.71 2.93 2.14
CA GLU A 187 -6.94 2.20 2.47
C GLU A 187 -8.06 3.14 2.91
N LEU A 188 -9.30 2.81 2.54
CA LEU A 188 -10.45 3.59 2.97
C LEU A 188 -10.85 3.16 4.38
N GLN A 189 -11.26 4.12 5.20
CA GLN A 189 -11.71 3.83 6.56
C GLN A 189 -12.87 2.81 6.57
N ARG A 190 -13.77 2.89 5.59
CA ARG A 190 -14.87 1.93 5.41
C ARG A 190 -14.35 0.51 5.14
N ASP A 191 -13.34 0.37 4.30
CA ASP A 191 -12.81 -0.94 3.91
C ASP A 191 -12.06 -1.55 5.10
N LEU A 192 -11.31 -0.73 5.84
CA LEU A 192 -10.69 -1.14 7.12
C LEU A 192 -11.74 -1.58 8.15
N GLN A 193 -12.86 -0.88 8.29
CA GLN A 193 -13.97 -1.31 9.18
C GLN A 193 -14.47 -2.70 8.81
N GLY A 194 -14.64 -2.97 7.51
CA GLY A 194 -15.08 -4.28 7.00
C GLY A 194 -14.04 -5.38 7.24
N SER A 195 -12.79 -5.16 6.85
CA SER A 195 -11.72 -6.17 6.96
C SER A 195 -11.41 -6.54 8.41
N PHE A 196 -11.35 -5.55 9.31
CA PHE A 196 -11.07 -5.77 10.73
C PHE A 196 -12.31 -6.18 11.54
N LYS A 197 -13.50 -6.17 10.94
CA LYS A 197 -14.79 -6.49 11.60
C LYS A 197 -15.03 -5.70 12.89
N VAL A 198 -14.73 -4.41 12.84
CA VAL A 198 -14.83 -3.48 13.99
C VAL A 198 -15.78 -2.34 13.68
N ASP A 199 -16.38 -1.79 14.72
CA ASP A 199 -17.28 -0.65 14.61
C ASP A 199 -16.52 0.66 14.29
N ALA A 200 -17.27 1.67 13.87
CA ALA A 200 -16.72 2.96 13.50
C ALA A 200 -16.03 3.69 14.66
N GLY A 201 -16.53 3.52 15.90
CA GLY A 201 -15.95 4.11 17.09
C GLY A 201 -14.58 3.51 17.40
N LYS A 202 -14.47 2.18 17.34
CA LYS A 202 -13.19 1.49 17.56
C LYS A 202 -12.15 1.84 16.48
N ILE A 203 -12.53 1.90 15.20
CA ILE A 203 -11.61 2.34 14.14
C ILE A 203 -11.13 3.76 14.36
N HIS A 204 -12.01 4.67 14.79
CA HIS A 204 -11.61 6.02 15.12
C HIS A 204 -10.52 6.05 16.21
N TYR A 205 -10.68 5.24 17.26
CA TYR A 205 -9.68 5.13 18.34
C TYR A 205 -8.35 4.55 17.85
N LEU A 206 -8.40 3.43 17.12
CA LEU A 206 -7.20 2.78 16.58
C LEU A 206 -6.42 3.71 15.64
N ARG A 207 -7.14 4.44 14.77
CA ARG A 207 -6.59 5.47 13.89
C ARG A 207 -6.00 6.63 14.68
N ARG A 208 -6.67 7.10 15.74
CA ARG A 208 -6.18 8.20 16.59
C ARG A 208 -4.84 7.87 17.24
N ALA A 209 -4.60 6.61 17.61
CA ALA A 209 -3.29 6.18 18.11
C ALA A 209 -2.19 6.33 17.03
N LEU A 210 -2.49 5.98 15.78
CA LEU A 210 -1.55 6.11 14.66
C LEU A 210 -1.27 7.58 14.30
N ASP A 211 -2.31 8.40 14.30
CA ASP A 211 -2.25 9.83 13.98
C ASP A 211 -1.45 10.61 15.04
N ARG A 212 -1.67 10.33 16.33
CA ARG A 212 -0.89 10.93 17.44
C ARG A 212 0.61 10.66 17.35
N ASN A 213 0.98 9.51 16.80
CA ASN A 213 2.39 9.14 16.56
C ASN A 213 2.90 9.63 15.19
N GLY A 214 2.08 10.37 14.43
CA GLY A 214 2.46 10.92 13.13
C GLY A 214 2.74 9.86 12.06
N LEU A 215 2.14 8.68 12.15
CA LEU A 215 2.45 7.54 11.27
C LEU A 215 1.60 7.52 10.00
N ILE A 216 0.44 8.17 10.03
CA ILE A 216 -0.53 8.16 8.92
C ILE A 216 -0.88 9.58 8.48
N THR A 217 -1.37 9.68 7.25
CA THR A 217 -2.03 10.87 6.71
C THR A 217 -3.45 10.52 6.30
N MET A 218 -4.34 11.52 6.32
CA MET A 218 -5.77 11.32 6.11
C MET A 218 -6.29 12.35 5.13
N GLN A 219 -7.03 11.89 4.12
CA GLN A 219 -7.65 12.75 3.12
C GLN A 219 -9.14 12.43 2.98
N SER A 220 -9.96 13.44 2.71
CA SER A 220 -11.38 13.24 2.43
C SER A 220 -11.54 12.58 1.06
N HIS A 221 -12.37 11.55 0.99
CA HIS A 221 -12.57 10.77 -0.22
C HIS A 221 -14.04 10.43 -0.43
N ILE A 222 -14.53 10.55 -1.66
CA ILE A 222 -15.93 10.37 -2.02
C ILE A 222 -16.08 9.10 -2.87
N ILE A 223 -17.02 8.25 -2.49
CA ILE A 223 -17.36 7.03 -3.22
C ILE A 223 -18.75 7.22 -3.82
N LYS A 224 -18.85 7.16 -5.15
CA LYS A 224 -20.12 7.08 -5.89
C LYS A 224 -20.56 5.62 -5.98
N LEU A 225 -21.62 5.30 -5.27
CA LEU A 225 -22.27 4.00 -5.34
C LEU A 225 -23.00 3.82 -6.68
N SER A 226 -23.28 2.58 -7.06
CA SER A 226 -23.99 2.23 -8.30
C SER A 226 -25.40 2.83 -8.39
N ASN A 227 -26.03 3.08 -7.24
CA ASN A 227 -27.32 3.76 -7.11
C ASN A 227 -27.24 5.30 -7.26
N GLY A 228 -26.06 5.86 -7.56
CA GLY A 228 -25.83 7.30 -7.71
C GLY A 228 -25.62 8.07 -6.40
N THR A 229 -25.76 7.43 -5.25
CA THR A 229 -25.49 8.07 -3.95
C THR A 229 -24.00 8.27 -3.73
N GLN A 230 -23.65 9.40 -3.11
CA GLN A 230 -22.29 9.73 -2.73
C GLN A 230 -22.08 9.42 -1.25
N GLN A 231 -21.02 8.68 -0.95
CA GLN A 231 -20.61 8.36 0.41
C GLN A 231 -19.26 9.00 0.69
N HIS A 232 -19.16 9.69 1.82
CA HIS A 232 -17.89 10.25 2.29
C HIS A 232 -17.14 9.20 3.13
N SER A 233 -15.86 9.06 2.87
CA SER A 233 -14.93 8.25 3.65
C SER A 233 -13.61 8.99 3.81
N LEU A 234 -12.71 8.43 4.63
CA LEU A 234 -11.35 8.92 4.76
C LEU A 234 -10.42 7.93 4.06
N LEU A 235 -9.55 8.45 3.21
CA LEU A 235 -8.40 7.73 2.68
C LEU A 235 -7.26 7.86 3.69
N LEU A 236 -6.79 6.71 4.18
CA LEU A 236 -5.65 6.60 5.06
C LEU A 236 -4.44 6.14 4.24
N LEU A 237 -3.31 6.80 4.45
CA LEU A 237 -2.02 6.46 3.85
C LEU A 237 -0.95 6.46 4.95
N LEU A 238 0.09 5.64 4.80
CA LEU A 238 1.30 5.85 5.61
C LEU A 238 1.90 7.21 5.27
N LYS A 239 2.45 7.90 6.27
CA LYS A 239 3.04 9.25 6.08
C LYS A 239 4.10 9.27 4.97
N ARG A 240 4.95 8.23 4.91
CA ARG A 240 5.98 8.07 3.86
C ARG A 240 5.43 7.85 2.44
N PHE A 241 4.18 7.41 2.29
CA PHE A 241 3.52 7.20 1.01
C PHE A 241 2.44 8.24 0.72
N HIS A 242 2.48 9.37 1.43
CA HIS A 242 1.53 10.43 1.24
C HIS A 242 1.55 10.92 -0.21
N ILE A 243 0.38 10.91 -0.84
CA ILE A 243 0.12 11.54 -2.12
C ILE A 243 -1.11 12.40 -1.93
N ASP A 244 -1.01 13.65 -2.37
CA ASP A 244 -2.14 14.55 -2.33
C ASP A 244 -3.14 14.21 -3.43
N ARG A 245 -4.25 13.54 -3.07
CA ARG A 245 -5.36 13.24 -3.99
C ARG A 245 -6.27 14.47 -4.12
N ARG A 246 -5.84 15.43 -4.94
CA ARG A 246 -6.54 16.70 -5.16
C ARG A 246 -7.81 16.56 -5.97
N ASN A 247 -8.80 17.40 -5.67
CA ASN A 247 -10.02 17.43 -6.47
C ASN A 247 -9.73 17.96 -7.88
N LYS A 248 -10.42 17.45 -8.91
CA LYS A 248 -10.48 18.07 -10.25
C LYS A 248 -10.78 19.57 -10.20
N TYR A 249 -11.66 20.02 -9.31
CA TYR A 249 -11.98 21.44 -9.15
C TYR A 249 -10.84 22.23 -8.51
N ASP A 250 -10.07 21.64 -7.58
CA ASP A 250 -8.89 22.28 -7.00
C ASP A 250 -7.81 22.47 -8.08
N MET A 251 -7.57 21.42 -8.88
CA MET A 251 -6.64 21.48 -10.01
C MET A 251 -7.07 22.51 -11.07
N LEU A 252 -8.36 22.63 -11.34
CA LEU A 252 -8.89 23.64 -12.27
C LEU A 252 -8.82 25.04 -11.68
N SER A 253 -9.02 25.20 -10.37
CA SER A 253 -8.94 26.49 -9.67
C SER A 253 -7.50 27.00 -9.63
N GLU A 254 -6.52 26.11 -9.40
CA GLU A 254 -5.10 26.45 -9.52
C GLU A 254 -4.75 26.88 -10.95
N LYS A 255 -5.25 26.16 -11.97
CA LYS A 255 -5.06 26.57 -13.37
C LYS A 255 -5.67 27.93 -13.67
N VAL A 256 -6.90 28.19 -13.22
CA VAL A 256 -7.53 29.52 -13.34
C VAL A 256 -6.67 30.58 -12.67
N SER A 257 -6.19 30.32 -11.45
CA SER A 257 -5.34 31.25 -10.72
C SER A 257 -4.01 31.53 -11.42
N ALA A 258 -3.39 30.52 -12.04
CA ALA A 258 -2.16 30.66 -12.80
C ALA A 258 -2.38 31.47 -14.09
N LEU A 259 -3.44 31.17 -14.84
CA LEU A 259 -3.81 31.95 -16.03
C LEU A 259 -4.08 33.42 -15.69
N LEU A 260 -4.88 33.67 -14.64
CA LEU A 260 -5.17 35.04 -14.19
C LEU A 260 -3.90 35.78 -13.73
N SER A 261 -2.92 35.10 -13.15
CA SER A 261 -1.66 35.75 -12.75
C SER A 261 -0.81 36.24 -13.91
N GLU A 262 -1.00 35.67 -15.11
CA GLU A 262 -0.32 36.06 -16.34
C GLU A 262 -1.05 37.18 -17.09
N CYS A 263 -2.33 37.42 -16.78
CA CYS A 263 -3.15 38.48 -17.36
C CYS A 263 -2.89 39.87 -16.73
N GLU A 264 -3.02 40.92 -17.55
CA GLU A 264 -2.97 42.30 -17.05
C GLU A 264 -4.11 42.57 -16.05
N ASN A 265 -3.77 43.10 -14.87
CA ASN A 265 -4.68 43.35 -13.74
C ASN A 265 -5.34 42.10 -13.12
N GLN A 266 -4.89 40.89 -13.43
CA GLN A 266 -5.45 39.64 -12.90
C GLN A 266 -6.95 39.45 -13.20
N ILE A 267 -7.41 40.00 -14.31
CA ILE A 267 -8.82 39.94 -14.74
C ILE A 267 -8.83 39.38 -16.16
N GLU A 268 -9.75 38.45 -16.43
CA GLU A 268 -9.97 37.91 -17.77
C GLU A 268 -11.46 37.61 -17.99
N THR A 269 -11.91 37.55 -19.24
CA THR A 269 -13.32 37.25 -19.53
C THR A 269 -13.63 35.76 -19.33
N LEU A 270 -14.84 35.46 -18.86
CA LEU A 270 -15.29 34.08 -18.64
C LEU A 270 -15.26 33.22 -19.91
N ILE A 271 -15.41 33.83 -21.09
CA ILE A 271 -15.38 33.13 -22.37
C ILE A 271 -13.95 32.66 -22.67
N ASN A 272 -12.97 33.57 -22.56
CA ASN A 272 -11.56 33.26 -22.81
C ASN A 272 -11.03 32.24 -21.78
N LEU A 273 -11.33 32.42 -20.49
CA LEU A 273 -10.97 31.45 -19.45
C LEU A 273 -11.52 30.04 -19.74
N ARG A 274 -12.75 29.95 -20.22
CA ARG A 274 -13.35 28.65 -20.56
C ARG A 274 -12.66 28.01 -21.76
N GLU A 275 -12.34 28.80 -22.78
CA GLU A 275 -11.63 28.32 -23.98
C GLU A 275 -10.23 27.82 -23.64
N GLU A 276 -9.49 28.55 -22.82
CA GLU A 276 -8.14 28.15 -22.39
C GLU A 276 -8.13 26.94 -21.45
N LEU A 277 -9.14 26.80 -20.58
CA LEU A 277 -9.25 25.62 -19.70
C LEU A 277 -9.78 24.37 -20.43
N GLY A 278 -10.38 24.52 -21.61
CA GLY A 278 -10.88 23.40 -22.43
C GLY A 278 -11.94 22.52 -21.75
N VAL A 279 -12.71 23.06 -20.78
CA VAL A 279 -13.69 22.31 -19.97
C VAL A 279 -15.13 22.53 -20.42
N HIS A 280 -15.94 21.47 -20.29
CA HIS A 280 -17.37 21.53 -20.59
C HIS A 280 -18.11 22.53 -19.68
N GLU A 281 -19.07 23.26 -20.24
CA GLU A 281 -19.81 24.35 -19.57
C GLU A 281 -20.38 23.99 -18.18
N ARG A 282 -20.83 22.74 -17.97
CA ARG A 282 -21.35 22.29 -16.67
C ARG A 282 -20.30 22.21 -15.56
N ILE A 283 -19.05 21.93 -15.93
CA ILE A 283 -17.91 21.88 -15.01
C ILE A 283 -17.43 23.29 -14.75
N PHE A 284 -17.33 24.12 -15.80
CA PHE A 284 -16.93 25.53 -15.68
C PHE A 284 -17.88 26.34 -14.81
N LYS A 285 -19.21 26.14 -14.90
CA LYS A 285 -20.18 26.82 -14.02
C LYS A 285 -20.09 26.47 -12.53
N ARG A 286 -19.33 25.42 -12.18
CA ARG A 286 -19.11 24.99 -10.79
C ARG A 286 -17.76 25.46 -10.23
N LEU A 287 -16.85 25.92 -11.10
CA LEU A 287 -15.71 26.75 -10.73
C LEU A 287 -16.19 28.17 -10.44
#